data_AF-A0A7S0QB67-F1
#
_entry.id   AF-A0A7S0QB67-F1
#
_cell.length_a   1.000
_cell.length_b   1.000
_cell.length_c   1.000
_cell.angle_alpha   90.00
_cell.angle_beta   90.00
_cell.angle_gamma   90.00
#
_symmetry.space_group_name_H-M   'P 1'
#
loop_
_entity.id
_entity.type
_entity.pdbx_description
1 polymer ?
#
loop_
_entity_poly.entity_id
_entity_poly.type
_entity_poly.pdbx_seq_one_letter_code
_entity_poly.pdbx_strand_id
1 'polypeptide(L)'
;CVMRCIGLLSLALVGQCAALHPDAIRLLHRSSTRVRVGNLRSSLIDTWLPSTQVVTDIDDTVKSSGGVALAGIPLGGVDVSYTRNAFYPGVFQFGLELACSQRVPGRPPPKMAVLTARATELKWALEIKPSSQLCVRYAALGAARGQPDWGVGPILYGSIQEWINQDRKGWRKFDNFRLLQADAPPKRRYVFIGDNGYSERDLEAAQRITSAMPGALRAIFLHAVSPDTQPAPLPEDGEVGGVPLLYFRTYATAASKAVQHGLFGVRAMRRVLDAVEVEMA
;
A
#
# COMPACT_ATOMS: atom_id res chain seq x y z
N CYS A 1 -43.50 14.83 7.39
CA CYS A 1 -43.74 14.51 5.97
C CYS A 1 -42.44 14.79 5.22
N VAL A 2 -42.02 13.96 4.26
CA VAL A 2 -40.64 13.85 3.71
C VAL A 2 -39.71 12.93 4.53
N MET A 3 -40.05 11.64 4.57
CA MET A 3 -39.08 10.55 4.76
C MET A 3 -39.70 9.21 4.33
N ARG A 4 -39.98 9.04 3.02
CA ARG A 4 -40.50 7.78 2.45
C ARG A 4 -40.47 7.75 0.91
N CYS A 5 -39.32 7.97 0.26
CA CYS A 5 -39.27 7.92 -1.23
C CYS A 5 -38.06 7.20 -1.86
N ILE A 6 -37.15 6.55 -1.12
CA ILE A 6 -35.96 5.92 -1.75
C ILE A 6 -36.14 4.39 -1.97
N GLY A 7 -37.26 3.79 -1.56
CA GLY A 7 -37.47 2.33 -1.63
C GLY A 7 -38.08 1.76 -2.92
N LEU A 8 -38.51 2.59 -3.88
CA LEU A 8 -39.37 2.13 -5.01
C LEU A 8 -38.73 2.20 -6.40
N LEU A 9 -37.53 2.75 -6.54
CA LEU A 9 -36.87 2.90 -7.85
C LEU A 9 -36.05 1.69 -8.31
N SER A 10 -35.89 0.66 -7.48
CA SER A 10 -35.05 -0.51 -7.83
C SER A 10 -35.83 -1.71 -8.38
N LEU A 11 -37.16 -1.67 -8.43
CA LEU A 11 -38.00 -2.74 -9.03
C LEU A 11 -38.51 -2.42 -10.45
N ALA A 12 -38.45 -1.17 -10.90
CA ALA A 12 -38.97 -0.79 -12.21
C ALA A 12 -38.04 -1.18 -13.38
N LEU A 13 -36.71 -1.24 -13.17
CA LEU A 13 -35.76 -1.59 -14.24
C LEU A 13 -35.64 -3.10 -14.51
N VAL A 14 -36.07 -3.96 -13.60
CA VAL A 14 -36.05 -5.42 -13.83
C VAL A 14 -37.24 -5.86 -14.69
N GLY A 15 -38.34 -5.09 -14.69
CA GLY A 15 -39.54 -5.38 -15.46
C GLY A 15 -39.47 -5.04 -16.96
N GLN A 16 -38.55 -4.17 -17.38
CA GLN A 16 -38.51 -3.70 -18.79
C GLN A 16 -37.58 -4.50 -19.71
N CYS A 17 -36.68 -5.34 -19.19
CA CYS A 17 -35.88 -6.25 -20.04
C CYS A 17 -36.59 -7.59 -20.36
N ALA A 18 -37.66 -7.94 -19.63
CA ALA A 18 -38.37 -9.20 -19.85
C ALA A 18 -39.33 -9.20 -21.06
N ALA A 19 -39.49 -8.05 -21.74
CA ALA A 19 -40.43 -7.88 -22.85
C ALA A 19 -39.81 -8.12 -24.25
N LEU A 20 -38.52 -8.44 -24.36
CA LEU A 20 -37.82 -8.49 -25.66
C LEU A 20 -37.35 -9.87 -26.14
N HIS A 21 -37.57 -10.97 -25.39
CA HIS A 21 -37.29 -12.32 -25.91
C HIS A 21 -38.05 -13.42 -25.14
N PRO A 22 -39.18 -13.94 -25.67
CA PRO A 22 -39.95 -15.01 -25.02
C PRO A 22 -39.22 -16.38 -24.98
N ASP A 23 -38.13 -16.55 -25.71
CA ASP A 23 -37.45 -17.86 -25.86
C ASP A 23 -36.32 -18.13 -24.84
N ALA A 24 -35.92 -17.14 -24.03
CA ALA A 24 -34.84 -17.33 -23.06
C ALA A 24 -35.25 -18.11 -21.80
N ILE A 25 -36.55 -18.33 -21.57
CA ILE A 25 -37.10 -18.93 -20.34
C ILE A 25 -37.30 -20.46 -20.46
N ARG A 26 -37.03 -21.08 -21.63
CA ARG A 26 -37.19 -22.55 -21.78
C ARG A 26 -35.95 -23.39 -21.47
N LEU A 27 -34.81 -22.79 -21.12
CA LEU A 27 -33.57 -23.52 -20.82
C LEU A 27 -33.27 -23.71 -19.32
N LEU A 28 -34.18 -23.32 -18.42
CA LEU A 28 -33.99 -23.44 -16.96
C LEU A 28 -34.85 -24.52 -16.28
N HIS A 29 -35.37 -25.49 -17.05
CA HIS A 29 -36.13 -26.60 -16.48
C HIS A 29 -35.52 -27.97 -16.80
N ARG A 30 -34.27 -28.18 -16.40
CA ARG A 30 -33.70 -29.49 -16.02
C ARG A 30 -32.26 -29.33 -15.51
N SER A 31 -32.12 -29.01 -14.23
CA SER A 31 -30.95 -29.39 -13.42
C SER A 31 -31.24 -29.00 -11.98
N SER A 32 -31.51 -30.00 -11.14
CA SER A 32 -31.54 -29.84 -9.69
C SER A 32 -30.12 -29.63 -9.20
N THR A 33 -29.69 -28.38 -9.11
CA THR A 33 -28.53 -28.01 -8.29
C THR A 33 -28.91 -26.83 -7.41
N ARG A 34 -28.93 -27.08 -6.11
CA ARG A 34 -29.23 -26.12 -5.06
C ARG A 34 -28.08 -25.10 -4.99
N VAL A 35 -28.13 -24.05 -5.80
CA VAL A 35 -27.16 -22.94 -5.79
C VAL A 35 -27.33 -22.17 -4.47
N ARG A 36 -26.27 -22.11 -3.65
CA ARG A 36 -26.23 -21.28 -2.45
C ARG A 36 -26.33 -19.81 -2.87
N VAL A 37 -27.42 -19.15 -2.47
CA VAL A 37 -27.61 -17.69 -2.61
C VAL A 37 -26.71 -16.99 -1.59
N GLY A 38 -25.42 -16.96 -1.87
CA GLY A 38 -24.42 -16.24 -1.09
C GLY A 38 -23.21 -16.02 -1.96
N ASN A 39 -23.13 -14.84 -2.60
CA ASN A 39 -21.90 -14.14 -3.05
C ASN A 39 -22.11 -13.11 -4.18
N LEU A 40 -23.26 -13.06 -4.84
CA LEU A 40 -23.48 -12.12 -5.96
C LEU A 40 -23.42 -10.64 -5.55
N ARG A 41 -23.89 -10.27 -4.35
CA ARG A 41 -23.78 -8.89 -3.84
C ARG A 41 -22.33 -8.50 -3.47
N SER A 42 -21.50 -9.46 -3.09
CA SER A 42 -20.10 -9.18 -2.70
C SER A 42 -19.23 -8.92 -3.94
N SER A 43 -19.35 -9.76 -4.98
CA SER A 43 -18.55 -9.57 -6.21
C SER A 43 -18.93 -8.29 -6.97
N LEU A 44 -20.21 -7.89 -6.93
CA LEU A 44 -20.70 -6.65 -7.52
C LEU A 44 -20.41 -5.39 -6.67
N ILE A 45 -19.94 -5.50 -5.44
CA ILE A 45 -19.45 -4.33 -4.67
C ILE A 45 -17.93 -4.18 -4.84
N ASP A 46 -17.22 -5.30 -4.97
CA ASP A 46 -15.77 -5.35 -5.24
C ASP A 46 -15.37 -4.65 -6.54
N THR A 47 -16.27 -4.62 -7.52
CA THR A 47 -16.03 -4.03 -8.83
C THR A 47 -16.25 -2.50 -8.87
N TRP A 48 -16.88 -1.92 -7.84
CA TRP A 48 -17.42 -0.56 -7.93
C TRP A 48 -16.88 0.43 -6.91
N LEU A 49 -16.43 0.00 -5.74
CA LEU A 49 -15.83 0.90 -4.74
C LEU A 49 -14.30 0.81 -4.76
N PRO A 50 -13.59 1.95 -4.95
CA PRO A 50 -12.13 1.96 -4.93
C PRO A 50 -11.62 1.56 -3.53
N SER A 51 -10.71 0.60 -3.49
CA SER A 51 -9.96 0.22 -2.29
C SER A 51 -8.54 0.80 -2.37
N THR A 52 -7.98 1.19 -1.23
CA THR A 52 -6.60 1.70 -1.16
C THR A 52 -5.70 0.61 -0.60
N GLN A 53 -4.66 0.24 -1.35
CA GLN A 53 -3.59 -0.62 -0.85
C GLN A 53 -2.33 0.21 -0.62
N VAL A 54 -1.65 -0.05 0.50
CA VAL A 54 -0.38 0.58 0.80
C VAL A 54 0.74 -0.27 0.20
N VAL A 55 1.63 0.39 -0.52
CA VAL A 55 2.81 -0.20 -1.15
C VAL A 55 4.02 0.47 -0.52
N THR A 56 4.94 -0.32 0.03
CA THR A 56 6.08 0.20 0.77
C THR A 56 7.38 -0.41 0.28
N ASP A 57 8.43 0.40 0.21
CA ASP A 57 9.79 -0.10 0.35
C ASP A 57 10.07 -0.55 1.81
N ILE A 58 11.21 -1.20 2.05
CA ILE A 58 11.64 -1.69 3.36
C ILE A 58 12.82 -0.91 3.92
N ASP A 59 13.89 -0.81 3.17
CA ASP A 59 15.17 -0.33 3.71
C ASP A 59 15.18 1.20 3.58
N ASP A 60 15.56 1.90 4.65
CA ASP A 60 15.42 3.36 4.81
C ASP A 60 13.99 3.92 4.74
N THR A 61 13.00 3.05 4.52
CA THR A 61 11.58 3.38 4.59
C THR A 61 10.94 2.81 5.86
N VAL A 62 11.02 1.50 6.08
CA VAL A 62 10.42 0.84 7.26
C VAL A 62 11.44 0.63 8.37
N LYS A 63 12.69 0.38 8.01
CA LYS A 63 13.80 0.23 8.95
C LYS A 63 15.05 0.91 8.42
N SER A 64 15.88 1.41 9.31
CA SER A 64 17.14 2.03 8.91
C SER A 64 18.14 0.99 8.41
N SER A 65 18.80 1.30 7.29
CA SER A 65 19.91 0.50 6.76
C SER A 65 21.20 0.68 7.58
N GLY A 66 21.31 1.76 8.35
CA GLY A 66 22.51 2.15 9.09
C GLY A 66 23.69 2.55 8.20
N GLY A 67 23.45 2.90 6.93
CA GLY A 67 24.45 3.41 5.99
C GLY A 67 25.59 2.45 5.67
N VAL A 68 25.41 1.14 5.87
CA VAL A 68 26.47 0.15 5.65
C VAL A 68 26.71 -0.02 4.15
N ALA A 69 27.96 0.14 3.72
CA ALA A 69 28.39 -0.07 2.35
C ALA A 69 29.53 -1.11 2.26
N LEU A 70 29.58 -1.84 1.15
CA LEU A 70 30.69 -2.75 0.81
C LEU A 70 31.29 -2.30 -0.52
N ALA A 71 32.60 -2.00 -0.53
CA ALA A 71 33.29 -1.48 -1.71
C ALA A 71 32.60 -0.24 -2.33
N GLY A 72 32.05 0.65 -1.50
CA GLY A 72 31.31 1.84 -1.94
C GLY A 72 29.86 1.59 -2.37
N ILE A 73 29.39 0.35 -2.35
CA ILE A 73 28.01 -0.02 -2.72
C ILE A 73 27.14 -0.12 -1.46
N PRO A 74 26.06 0.67 -1.33
CA PRO A 74 25.14 0.58 -0.20
C PRO A 74 24.47 -0.79 -0.06
N LEU A 75 24.50 -1.37 1.14
CA LEU A 75 23.91 -2.68 1.49
C LEU A 75 22.53 -2.55 2.14
N GLY A 76 21.61 -1.93 1.40
CA GLY A 76 20.20 -1.76 1.78
C GLY A 76 19.74 -0.31 1.74
N GLY A 77 20.64 0.66 1.86
CA GLY A 77 20.28 2.07 1.95
C GLY A 77 21.46 2.89 2.44
N VAL A 78 21.20 4.16 2.69
CA VAL A 78 22.18 5.19 3.03
C VAL A 78 21.89 5.87 4.38
N ASP A 79 20.71 5.66 4.97
CA ASP A 79 20.33 6.30 6.22
C ASP A 79 21.19 5.86 7.40
N VAL A 80 21.66 6.85 8.16
CA VAL A 80 22.45 6.67 9.40
C VAL A 80 21.73 7.23 10.63
N SER A 81 20.47 7.66 10.50
CA SER A 81 19.73 8.31 11.60
C SER A 81 19.35 7.36 12.74
N TYR A 82 19.31 6.04 12.48
CA TYR A 82 19.10 5.01 13.50
C TYR A 82 20.10 3.86 13.34
N THR A 83 20.18 3.00 14.36
CA THR A 83 20.97 1.77 14.27
C THR A 83 20.43 0.86 13.18
N ARG A 84 21.34 0.14 12.50
CA ARG A 84 20.97 -0.79 11.44
C ARG A 84 19.90 -1.77 11.88
N ASN A 85 18.87 -1.92 11.06
CA ASN A 85 17.66 -2.72 11.28
C ASN A 85 16.69 -2.21 12.35
N ALA A 86 16.93 -1.07 12.99
CA ALA A 86 15.91 -0.44 13.83
C ALA A 86 14.73 -0.01 12.96
N PHE A 87 13.51 -0.27 13.44
CA PHE A 87 12.30 0.22 12.79
C PHE A 87 12.09 1.69 13.13
N TYR A 88 11.63 2.47 12.14
CA TYR A 88 11.29 3.86 12.39
C TYR A 88 10.04 3.96 13.28
N PRO A 89 10.05 4.82 14.31
CA PRO A 89 8.92 4.98 15.21
C PRO A 89 7.62 5.30 14.45
N GLY A 90 6.54 4.60 14.76
CA GLY A 90 5.20 4.79 14.21
C GLY A 90 4.94 4.15 12.85
N VAL A 91 5.94 3.54 12.19
CA VAL A 91 5.82 3.05 10.81
C VAL A 91 4.69 2.04 10.63
N PHE A 92 4.58 1.06 11.54
CA PHE A 92 3.59 0.00 11.45
C PHE A 92 2.18 0.55 11.62
N GLN A 93 2.02 1.48 12.57
CA GLN A 93 0.74 2.11 12.84
C GLN A 93 0.31 3.03 11.70
N PHE A 94 1.23 3.75 11.08
CA PHE A 94 0.96 4.55 9.89
C PHE A 94 0.48 3.69 8.71
N GLY A 95 1.18 2.59 8.41
CA GLY A 95 0.79 1.66 7.35
C GLY A 95 -0.61 1.06 7.57
N LEU A 96 -0.92 0.65 8.79
CA LEU A 96 -2.26 0.14 9.15
C LEU A 96 -3.35 1.21 8.97
N GLU A 97 -3.13 2.44 9.43
CA GLU A 97 -4.13 3.50 9.32
C GLU A 97 -4.40 3.87 7.85
N LEU A 98 -3.36 3.90 7.02
CA LEU A 98 -3.52 4.04 5.57
C LEU A 98 -4.26 2.84 4.95
N ALA A 99 -3.94 1.60 5.32
CA ALA A 99 -4.63 0.43 4.79
C ALA A 99 -6.11 0.39 5.19
N CYS A 100 -6.43 0.86 6.40
CA CYS A 100 -7.80 0.99 6.88
C CYS A 100 -8.52 2.21 6.27
N SER A 101 -7.81 3.11 5.59
CA SER A 101 -8.42 4.28 4.99
C SER A 101 -9.45 3.88 3.94
N GLN A 102 -10.61 4.52 4.00
CA GLN A 102 -11.69 4.33 3.04
C GLN A 102 -12.07 2.86 2.80
N ARG A 103 -11.84 1.99 3.79
CA ARG A 103 -12.27 0.59 3.71
C ARG A 103 -13.77 0.53 3.60
N VAL A 104 -14.26 -0.41 2.79
CA VAL A 104 -15.68 -0.74 2.75
C VAL A 104 -16.04 -1.37 4.10
N PRO A 105 -17.07 -0.88 4.82
CA PRO A 105 -17.51 -1.47 6.08
C PRO A 105 -17.76 -2.97 5.95
N GLY A 106 -17.29 -3.76 6.93
CA GLY A 106 -17.43 -5.21 6.93
C GLY A 106 -16.41 -5.97 6.05
N ARG A 107 -15.44 -5.28 5.43
CA ARG A 107 -14.35 -5.92 4.69
C ARG A 107 -13.00 -5.69 5.34
N PRO A 108 -12.10 -6.68 5.27
CA PRO A 108 -10.73 -6.50 5.73
C PRO A 108 -10.03 -5.47 4.81
N PRO A 109 -9.17 -4.62 5.38
CA PRO A 109 -8.34 -3.73 4.58
C PRO A 109 -7.36 -4.55 3.70
N PRO A 110 -6.95 -4.06 2.52
CA PRO A 110 -5.89 -4.68 1.75
C PRO A 110 -4.61 -4.83 2.58
N LYS A 111 -3.92 -5.96 2.42
CA LYS A 111 -2.61 -6.20 3.05
C LYS A 111 -1.56 -5.22 2.51
N MET A 112 -0.54 -4.93 3.33
CA MET A 112 0.64 -4.18 2.89
C MET A 112 1.30 -4.93 1.73
N ALA A 113 1.58 -4.24 0.62
CA ALA A 113 2.44 -4.76 -0.44
C ALA A 113 3.85 -4.22 -0.25
N VAL A 114 4.85 -5.07 -0.49
CA VAL A 114 6.26 -4.70 -0.37
C VAL A 114 6.91 -4.72 -1.74
N LEU A 115 7.53 -3.61 -2.14
CA LEU A 115 8.40 -3.52 -3.31
C LEU A 115 9.83 -3.34 -2.79
N THR A 116 10.66 -4.37 -2.89
CA THR A 116 12.03 -4.29 -2.39
C THR A 116 13.02 -4.54 -3.52
N ALA A 117 14.11 -3.77 -3.54
CA ALA A 117 15.22 -3.99 -4.47
C ALA A 117 16.12 -5.18 -4.07
N ARG A 118 15.84 -5.86 -2.95
CA ARG A 118 16.61 -7.04 -2.54
C ARG A 118 16.57 -8.12 -3.61
N ALA A 119 17.74 -8.67 -3.91
CA ALA A 119 17.92 -9.64 -4.99
C ALA A 119 17.15 -10.94 -4.75
N THR A 120 16.32 -11.33 -5.72
CA THR A 120 15.55 -12.59 -5.73
C THR A 120 16.46 -13.81 -5.68
N GLU A 121 17.62 -13.76 -6.32
CA GLU A 121 18.59 -14.86 -6.38
C GLU A 121 19.29 -15.07 -5.03
N LEU A 122 19.26 -14.06 -4.16
CA LEU A 122 19.70 -14.16 -2.76
C LEU A 122 18.52 -14.33 -1.80
N LYS A 123 17.31 -14.64 -2.29
CA LYS A 123 16.11 -14.79 -1.45
C LYS A 123 16.33 -15.81 -0.33
N TRP A 124 17.07 -16.89 -0.55
CA TRP A 124 17.39 -17.85 0.52
C TRP A 124 18.06 -17.21 1.76
N ALA A 125 18.81 -16.11 1.57
CA ALA A 125 19.45 -15.33 2.63
C ALA A 125 18.67 -14.05 3.01
N LEU A 126 17.94 -13.45 2.06
CA LEU A 126 17.33 -12.12 2.19
C LEU A 126 15.79 -12.15 2.28
N GLU A 127 15.20 -13.34 2.29
CA GLU A 127 13.75 -13.53 2.35
C GLU A 127 13.18 -12.93 3.63
N ILE A 128 12.23 -12.03 3.41
CA ILE A 128 11.28 -11.55 4.40
C ILE A 128 10.26 -12.68 4.64
N LYS A 129 10.61 -13.57 5.58
CA LYS A 129 9.75 -14.67 6.04
C LYS A 129 8.57 -14.14 6.87
N PRO A 130 7.47 -14.89 6.99
CA PRO A 130 6.37 -14.55 7.90
C PRO A 130 6.82 -14.34 9.36
N SER A 131 7.89 -15.04 9.78
CA SER A 131 8.51 -14.89 11.10
C SER A 131 9.44 -13.68 11.24
N SER A 132 9.69 -12.93 10.15
CA SER A 132 10.48 -11.70 10.22
C SER A 132 9.78 -10.69 11.10
N GLN A 133 10.54 -9.95 11.91
CA GLN A 133 10.01 -8.95 12.84
C GLN A 133 9.05 -7.95 12.17
N LEU A 134 9.33 -7.55 10.92
CA LEU A 134 8.44 -6.70 10.13
C LEU A 134 7.04 -7.33 9.92
N CYS A 135 6.98 -8.59 9.51
CA CYS A 135 5.73 -9.32 9.29
C CYS A 135 4.98 -9.55 10.61
N VAL A 136 5.71 -9.94 11.66
CA VAL A 136 5.16 -10.18 13.00
C VAL A 136 4.54 -8.91 13.57
N ARG A 137 5.21 -7.76 13.46
CA ARG A 137 4.69 -6.47 13.97
C ARG A 137 3.45 -6.02 13.22
N TYR A 138 3.43 -6.10 11.88
CA TYR A 138 2.22 -5.80 11.11
C TYR A 138 1.06 -6.73 11.47
N ALA A 139 1.31 -8.03 11.60
CA ALA A 139 0.28 -9.01 11.96
C ALA A 139 -0.27 -8.80 13.37
N ALA A 140 0.61 -8.58 14.35
CA ALA A 140 0.23 -8.30 15.73
C ALA A 140 -0.65 -7.04 15.83
N LEU A 141 -0.30 -5.99 15.08
CA LEU A 141 -1.06 -4.76 15.06
C LEU A 141 -2.43 -4.92 14.37
N GLY A 142 -2.49 -5.69 13.29
CA GLY A 142 -3.74 -6.11 12.66
C GLY A 142 -4.66 -6.84 13.63
N ALA A 143 -4.13 -7.86 14.32
CA ALA A 143 -4.86 -8.63 15.31
C ALA A 143 -5.41 -7.75 16.45
N ALA A 144 -4.60 -6.83 16.98
CA ALA A 144 -5.01 -5.87 18.01
C ALA A 144 -6.16 -4.94 17.57
N ARG A 145 -6.35 -4.76 16.25
CA ARG A 145 -7.47 -4.00 15.66
C ARG A 145 -8.64 -4.87 15.19
N GLY A 146 -8.68 -6.14 15.61
CA GLY A 146 -9.71 -7.09 15.17
C GLY A 146 -9.59 -7.44 13.69
N GLN A 147 -8.37 -7.43 13.15
CA GLN A 147 -8.02 -7.85 11.79
C GLN A 147 -6.93 -8.93 11.83
N PRO A 148 -7.21 -10.14 12.37
CA PRO A 148 -6.19 -11.16 12.61
C PRO A 148 -5.50 -11.66 11.34
N ASP A 149 -6.16 -11.57 10.18
CA ASP A 149 -5.60 -11.97 8.88
C ASP A 149 -4.86 -10.83 8.16
N TRP A 150 -4.84 -9.62 8.73
CA TRP A 150 -4.16 -8.47 8.13
C TRP A 150 -2.68 -8.44 8.49
N GLY A 151 -1.87 -7.92 7.56
CA GLY A 151 -0.44 -7.73 7.75
C GLY A 151 0.24 -7.52 6.40
N VAL A 152 1.43 -8.10 6.24
CA VAL A 152 2.14 -8.12 4.95
C VAL A 152 1.51 -9.14 4.01
N GLY A 153 1.28 -8.73 2.76
CA GLY A 153 0.75 -9.55 1.68
C GLY A 153 1.86 -9.84 0.67
N PRO A 154 1.70 -9.41 -0.60
CA PRO A 154 2.69 -9.69 -1.64
C PRO A 154 4.02 -8.97 -1.35
N ILE A 155 5.11 -9.70 -1.51
CA ILE A 155 6.48 -9.19 -1.43
C ILE A 155 7.14 -9.40 -2.79
N LEU A 156 7.39 -8.32 -3.50
CA LEU A 156 7.97 -8.35 -4.84
C LEU A 156 9.43 -7.91 -4.77
N TYR A 157 10.33 -8.87 -5.04
CA TYR A 157 11.78 -8.72 -4.93
C TYR A 157 12.41 -8.18 -6.22
N GLY A 158 13.57 -7.55 -6.10
CA GLY A 158 14.46 -7.15 -7.19
C GLY A 158 15.28 -8.32 -7.71
N SER A 159 16.29 -8.08 -8.53
CA SER A 159 17.29 -9.08 -8.94
C SER A 159 18.71 -8.66 -8.54
N ILE A 160 19.68 -9.58 -8.58
CA ILE A 160 21.11 -9.29 -8.38
C ILE A 160 21.58 -8.21 -9.34
N GLN A 161 21.07 -8.22 -10.58
CA GLN A 161 21.48 -7.25 -11.59
C GLN A 161 21.14 -5.81 -11.16
N GLU A 162 20.02 -5.58 -10.50
CA GLU A 162 19.67 -4.25 -9.94
C GLU A 162 20.36 -3.96 -8.60
N TRP A 163 20.74 -4.98 -7.85
CA TRP A 163 21.52 -4.80 -6.63
C TRP A 163 22.95 -4.32 -6.93
N ILE A 164 23.53 -4.77 -8.05
CA ILE A 164 24.83 -4.29 -8.56
C ILE A 164 24.65 -2.99 -9.36
N ASN A 165 23.64 -2.92 -10.23
CA ASN A 165 23.31 -1.74 -11.02
C ASN A 165 22.15 -0.95 -10.37
N GLN A 166 22.51 -0.08 -9.44
CA GLN A 166 21.58 0.75 -8.66
C GLN A 166 20.70 1.66 -9.54
N ASP A 167 21.13 2.01 -10.75
CA ASP A 167 20.36 2.87 -11.68
C ASP A 167 19.10 2.17 -12.24
N ARG A 168 18.99 0.85 -12.09
CA ARG A 168 17.81 0.07 -12.54
C ARG A 168 16.79 -0.22 -11.45
N LYS A 169 17.06 0.13 -10.19
CA LYS A 169 16.15 -0.17 -9.07
C LYS A 169 14.78 0.50 -9.23
N GLY A 170 14.74 1.74 -9.69
CA GLY A 170 13.48 2.45 -9.95
C GLY A 170 12.61 1.75 -11.01
N TRP A 171 13.23 1.27 -12.10
CA TRP A 171 12.57 0.45 -13.13
C TRP A 171 12.02 -0.85 -12.57
N ARG A 172 12.80 -1.55 -11.75
CA ARG A 172 12.38 -2.83 -11.19
C ARG A 172 11.20 -2.68 -10.22
N LYS A 173 11.19 -1.63 -9.38
CA LYS A 173 10.04 -1.32 -8.52
C LYS A 173 8.82 -0.98 -9.36
N PHE A 174 8.98 -0.26 -10.46
CA PHE A 174 7.91 -0.01 -11.43
C PHE A 174 7.36 -1.31 -12.05
N ASP A 175 8.22 -2.23 -12.52
CA ASP A 175 7.79 -3.51 -13.08
C ASP A 175 7.07 -4.38 -12.04
N ASN A 176 7.59 -4.44 -10.82
CA ASN A 176 6.94 -5.13 -9.71
C ASN A 176 5.60 -4.48 -9.35
N PHE A 177 5.48 -3.17 -9.42
CA PHE A 177 4.20 -2.49 -9.24
C PHE A 177 3.19 -2.88 -10.33
N ARG A 178 3.63 -3.02 -11.59
CA ARG A 178 2.74 -3.49 -12.67
C ARG A 178 2.19 -4.88 -12.42
N LEU A 179 3.03 -5.81 -11.92
CA LEU A 179 2.60 -7.14 -11.51
C LEU A 179 1.57 -7.05 -10.37
N LEU A 180 1.85 -6.25 -9.35
CA LEU A 180 0.94 -6.01 -8.24
C LEU A 180 -0.42 -5.45 -8.70
N GLN A 181 -0.42 -4.54 -9.68
CA GLN A 181 -1.64 -3.94 -10.22
C GLN A 181 -2.42 -4.92 -11.09
N ALA A 182 -1.75 -5.73 -11.91
CA ALA A 182 -2.39 -6.72 -12.76
C ALA A 182 -3.17 -7.77 -11.95
N ASP A 183 -2.68 -8.12 -10.75
CA ASP A 183 -3.32 -9.07 -9.84
C ASP A 183 -4.40 -8.43 -8.94
N ALA A 184 -4.57 -7.10 -8.99
CA ALA A 184 -5.48 -6.39 -8.11
C ALA A 184 -6.91 -6.30 -8.70
N PRO A 185 -7.95 -6.20 -7.84
CA PRO A 185 -9.30 -5.89 -8.28
C PRO A 185 -9.37 -4.59 -9.08
N PRO A 186 -10.32 -4.48 -10.02
CA PRO A 186 -10.55 -3.25 -10.78
C PRO A 186 -10.70 -2.03 -9.86
N LYS A 187 -10.17 -0.87 -10.26
CA LYS A 187 -10.22 0.41 -9.52
C LYS A 187 -9.46 0.42 -8.19
N ARG A 188 -8.64 -0.58 -7.87
CA ARG A 188 -7.65 -0.49 -6.78
C ARG A 188 -6.76 0.74 -7.00
N ARG A 189 -6.63 1.57 -5.97
CA ARG A 189 -5.67 2.69 -5.93
C ARG A 189 -4.65 2.44 -4.84
N TYR A 190 -3.54 3.17 -4.89
CA TYR A 190 -2.40 2.89 -4.03
C TYR A 190 -1.86 4.13 -3.34
N VAL A 191 -1.32 3.95 -2.15
CA VAL A 191 -0.40 4.92 -1.52
C VAL A 191 0.98 4.27 -1.55
N PHE A 192 1.96 4.98 -2.13
CA PHE A 192 3.33 4.50 -2.21
C PHE A 192 4.17 5.17 -1.12
N ILE A 193 4.93 4.38 -0.37
CA ILE A 193 5.82 4.83 0.70
C ILE A 193 7.22 4.33 0.35
N GLY A 194 8.17 5.25 0.29
CA GLY A 194 9.58 4.96 0.01
C GLY A 194 10.48 5.95 0.73
N ASP A 195 11.72 6.07 0.28
CA ASP A 195 12.68 7.07 0.74
C ASP A 195 13.26 7.90 -0.41
N ASN A 196 13.95 8.99 -0.09
CA ASN A 196 14.60 9.85 -1.08
C ASN A 196 16.10 9.57 -1.24
N GLY A 197 16.61 8.48 -0.65
CA GLY A 197 17.98 8.04 -0.77
C GLY A 197 18.32 7.71 -2.22
N TYR A 198 19.52 8.11 -2.65
CA TYR A 198 19.98 7.92 -4.02
C TYR A 198 20.08 6.43 -4.42
N SER A 199 20.16 5.53 -3.45
CA SER A 199 20.30 4.08 -3.65
C SER A 199 18.99 3.37 -3.91
N GLU A 200 17.84 3.85 -3.43
CA GLU A 200 16.57 3.10 -3.53
C GLU A 200 15.70 3.53 -4.72
N ARG A 201 15.91 4.76 -5.22
CA ARG A 201 15.28 5.28 -6.46
C ARG A 201 13.75 5.24 -6.42
N ASP A 202 13.15 5.40 -5.23
CA ASP A 202 11.69 5.35 -5.05
C ASP A 202 10.97 6.51 -5.72
N LEU A 203 11.57 7.70 -5.76
CA LEU A 203 11.03 8.82 -6.52
C LEU A 203 10.94 8.49 -8.02
N GLU A 204 11.96 7.84 -8.58
CA GLU A 204 11.95 7.42 -9.99
C GLU A 204 10.86 6.37 -10.23
N ALA A 205 10.73 5.39 -9.34
CA ALA A 205 9.66 4.39 -9.43
C ALA A 205 8.28 5.06 -9.41
N ALA A 206 8.06 6.02 -8.50
CA ALA A 206 6.82 6.78 -8.42
C ALA A 206 6.53 7.57 -9.69
N GLN A 207 7.52 8.29 -10.23
CA GLN A 207 7.41 9.01 -11.51
C GLN A 207 7.01 8.10 -12.67
N ARG A 208 7.60 6.91 -12.74
CA ARG A 208 7.25 5.91 -13.77
C ARG A 208 5.84 5.38 -13.61
N ILE A 209 5.45 5.05 -12.38
CA ILE A 209 4.10 4.60 -12.04
C ILE A 209 3.06 5.64 -12.47
N THR A 210 3.23 6.90 -12.07
CA THR A 210 2.28 7.98 -12.39
C THR A 210 2.20 8.25 -13.89
N SER A 211 3.32 8.14 -14.60
CA SER A 211 3.38 8.39 -16.04
C SER A 211 2.70 7.26 -16.84
N ALA A 212 2.97 6.00 -16.49
CA ALA A 212 2.44 4.86 -17.23
C ALA A 212 1.01 4.46 -16.81
N MET A 213 0.63 4.75 -15.56
CA MET A 213 -0.66 4.38 -14.98
C MET A 213 -1.32 5.58 -14.27
N PRO A 214 -1.74 6.62 -15.01
CA PRO A 214 -2.37 7.80 -14.43
C PRO A 214 -3.55 7.43 -13.52
N GLY A 215 -3.58 8.03 -12.34
CA GLY A 215 -4.64 7.80 -11.35
C GLY A 215 -4.47 6.53 -10.50
N ALA A 216 -3.45 5.69 -10.74
CA ALA A 216 -3.17 4.53 -9.89
C ALA A 216 -2.77 4.94 -8.46
N LEU A 217 -1.89 5.93 -8.32
CA LEU A 217 -1.47 6.44 -7.02
C LEU A 217 -2.42 7.54 -6.51
N ARG A 218 -2.58 7.59 -5.20
CA ARG A 218 -3.30 8.65 -4.47
C ARG A 218 -2.38 9.63 -3.78
N ALA A 219 -1.23 9.14 -3.32
CA ALA A 219 -0.20 9.90 -2.67
C ALA A 219 1.11 9.11 -2.70
N ILE A 220 2.22 9.84 -2.67
CA ILE A 220 3.58 9.33 -2.56
C ILE A 220 4.17 9.94 -1.28
N PHE A 221 4.66 9.09 -0.39
CA PHE A 221 5.39 9.51 0.81
C PHE A 221 6.84 9.10 0.68
N LEU A 222 7.78 10.06 0.76
CA LEU A 222 9.21 9.77 0.73
C LEU A 222 9.88 10.19 2.04
N HIS A 223 10.44 9.21 2.74
CA HIS A 223 11.24 9.43 3.93
C HIS A 223 12.54 10.14 3.54
N ALA A 224 12.83 11.26 4.22
CA ALA A 224 14.03 12.05 3.98
C ALA A 224 15.21 11.43 4.72
N VAL A 225 16.16 10.87 3.95
CA VAL A 225 17.35 10.18 4.43
C VAL A 225 18.61 10.76 3.81
N SER A 226 19.73 10.64 4.53
CA SER A 226 21.03 11.13 4.08
C SER A 226 22.16 10.35 4.74
N PRO A 227 23.22 9.98 4.01
CA PRO A 227 24.41 9.36 4.61
C PRO A 227 25.27 10.37 5.38
N ASP A 228 25.27 11.64 4.95
CA ASP A 228 26.30 12.61 5.34
C ASP A 228 25.77 13.70 6.28
N THR A 229 24.47 13.97 6.27
CA THR A 229 23.87 15.09 7.01
C THR A 229 22.73 14.60 7.90
N GLN A 230 22.81 14.92 9.19
CA GLN A 230 21.76 14.62 10.16
C GLN A 230 21.35 15.89 10.93
N PRO A 231 20.06 16.23 10.98
CA PRO A 231 18.96 15.54 10.31
C PRO A 231 19.01 15.73 8.78
N ALA A 232 18.68 14.69 8.00
CA ALA A 232 18.75 14.72 6.53
C ALA A 232 18.05 15.96 5.91
N PRO A 233 18.54 16.56 4.83
CA PRO A 233 17.81 17.65 4.17
C PRO A 233 16.39 17.20 3.82
N LEU A 234 15.38 17.99 4.20
CA LEU A 234 13.98 17.71 3.92
C LEU A 234 13.57 18.52 2.68
N PRO A 235 13.31 17.88 1.53
CA PRO A 235 12.84 18.58 0.34
C PRO A 235 11.44 19.17 0.58
N GLU A 236 11.08 20.16 -0.24
CA GLU A 236 9.71 20.66 -0.28
C GLU A 236 8.76 19.60 -0.85
N ASP A 237 7.54 19.56 -0.30
CA ASP A 237 6.47 18.77 -0.89
C ASP A 237 6.14 19.29 -2.30
N GLY A 238 5.56 18.43 -3.13
CA GLY A 238 5.17 18.80 -4.48
C GLY A 238 4.16 17.83 -5.06
N GLU A 239 4.22 17.66 -6.38
CA GLU A 239 3.37 16.73 -7.10
C GLU A 239 4.14 16.01 -8.20
N VAL A 240 3.75 14.78 -8.48
CA VAL A 240 4.25 13.98 -9.60
C VAL A 240 3.07 13.50 -10.43
N GLY A 241 2.89 14.04 -11.63
CA GLY A 241 1.74 13.70 -12.49
C GLY A 241 0.39 14.00 -11.84
N GLY A 242 0.30 15.07 -11.04
CA GLY A 242 -0.91 15.45 -10.29
C GLY A 242 -1.17 14.60 -9.04
N VAL A 243 -0.22 13.75 -8.63
CA VAL A 243 -0.27 12.99 -7.38
C VAL A 243 0.56 13.70 -6.32
N PRO A 244 0.03 13.94 -5.10
CA PRO A 244 0.80 14.54 -4.01
C PRO A 244 2.09 13.76 -3.71
N LEU A 245 3.21 14.47 -3.69
CA LEU A 245 4.53 14.00 -3.30
C LEU A 245 4.90 14.64 -1.96
N LEU A 246 4.96 13.82 -0.91
CA LEU A 246 5.02 14.25 0.47
C LEU A 246 6.31 13.75 1.10
N TYR A 247 7.27 14.63 1.28
CA TYR A 247 8.51 14.29 1.98
C TYR A 247 8.29 14.32 3.49
N PHE A 248 8.91 13.43 4.25
CA PHE A 248 8.73 13.43 5.70
C PHE A 248 10.01 12.99 6.41
N ARG A 249 10.18 13.43 7.65
CA ARG A 249 11.31 13.01 8.51
C ARG A 249 10.90 11.96 9.53
N THR A 250 9.67 12.05 10.02
CA THR A 250 9.13 11.10 11.00
C THR A 250 7.73 10.68 10.58
N TYR A 251 7.32 9.48 10.99
CA TYR A 251 5.96 9.02 10.73
C TYR A 251 4.89 9.87 11.46
N ALA A 252 5.26 10.63 12.48
CA ALA A 252 4.41 11.69 13.03
C ALA A 252 4.11 12.77 11.99
N THR A 253 5.14 13.29 11.30
CA THR A 253 4.94 14.27 10.21
C THR A 253 4.23 13.66 9.01
N ALA A 254 4.51 12.40 8.66
CA ALA A 254 3.81 11.69 7.60
C ALA A 254 2.30 11.57 7.91
N ALA A 255 1.96 11.26 9.17
CA ALA A 255 0.57 11.16 9.62
C ALA A 255 -0.17 12.50 9.57
N SER A 256 0.50 13.61 9.93
CA SER A 256 -0.07 14.95 9.77
C SER A 256 -0.39 15.26 8.31
N LYS A 257 0.56 14.98 7.39
CA LYS A 257 0.35 15.18 5.95
C LYS A 257 -0.75 14.27 5.40
N ALA A 258 -0.84 13.03 5.85
CA ALA A 258 -1.93 12.12 5.47
C ALA A 258 -3.32 12.65 5.86
N VAL A 259 -3.46 13.36 6.99
CA VAL A 259 -4.71 14.05 7.35
C VAL A 259 -4.99 15.23 6.43
N GLN A 260 -3.98 16.07 6.18
CA GLN A 260 -4.11 17.25 5.32
C GLN A 260 -4.56 16.88 3.89
N HIS A 261 -4.10 15.72 3.38
CA HIS A 261 -4.47 15.20 2.07
C HIS A 261 -5.69 14.26 2.09
N GLY A 262 -6.43 14.19 3.20
CA GLY A 262 -7.67 13.42 3.31
C GLY A 262 -7.49 11.90 3.14
N LEU A 263 -6.29 11.38 3.40
CA LEU A 263 -6.00 9.95 3.34
C LEU A 263 -6.57 9.23 4.56
N PHE A 264 -6.51 9.83 5.76
CA PHE A 264 -7.26 9.36 6.93
C PHE A 264 -7.62 10.52 7.87
N GLY A 265 -8.44 10.27 8.90
CA GLY A 265 -8.90 11.30 9.84
C GLY A 265 -8.00 11.50 11.07
N VAL A 266 -8.25 12.56 11.84
CA VAL A 266 -7.49 12.94 13.05
C VAL A 266 -7.39 11.82 14.10
N ARG A 267 -8.42 10.99 14.26
CA ARG A 267 -8.37 9.83 15.17
C ARG A 267 -7.34 8.78 14.75
N ALA A 268 -7.13 8.60 13.45
CA ALA A 268 -6.10 7.72 12.92
C ALA A 268 -4.71 8.32 13.16
N MET A 269 -4.55 9.62 12.90
CA MET A 269 -3.31 10.35 13.20
C MET A 269 -2.90 10.22 14.66
N ARG A 270 -3.83 10.41 15.60
CA ARG A 270 -3.53 10.29 17.04
C ARG A 270 -2.91 8.94 17.38
N ARG A 271 -3.45 7.84 16.84
CA ARG A 271 -2.89 6.50 17.10
C ARG A 271 -1.49 6.32 16.54
N VAL A 272 -1.18 6.96 15.41
CA VAL A 272 0.20 7.00 14.89
C VAL A 272 1.11 7.78 15.84
N LEU A 273 0.67 8.95 16.32
CA LEU A 273 1.44 9.76 17.28
C LEU A 273 1.67 9.01 18.60
N ASP A 274 0.64 8.38 19.16
CA ASP A 274 0.76 7.56 20.37
C ASP A 274 1.79 6.42 20.16
N ALA A 275 1.79 5.78 18.98
CA ALA A 275 2.77 4.75 18.65
C ALA A 275 4.19 5.31 18.51
N VAL A 276 4.35 6.51 17.91
CA VAL A 276 5.65 7.19 17.83
C VAL A 276 6.19 7.48 19.24
N GLU A 277 5.36 8.04 20.13
CA GLU A 277 5.76 8.36 21.50
C GLU A 277 6.19 7.11 22.28
N VAL A 278 5.41 6.02 22.18
CA VAL A 278 5.72 4.75 22.86
C VAL A 278 7.02 4.11 22.33
N GLU A 279 7.26 4.18 21.02
CA GLU A 279 8.43 3.56 20.39
C GLU A 279 9.72 4.39 20.52
N MET A 280 9.59 5.68 20.90
CA MET A 280 10.71 6.58 21.17
C MET A 280 11.10 6.68 22.65
N ALA A 281 10.25 6.21 23.57
CA ALA A 281 10.49 6.21 25.01
C ALA A 281 11.45 5.09 25.45
#